data_AF-A0A1I2HIB2-F1
#
_entry.id   AF-A0A1I2HIB2-F1
#
_cell.length_a   1.000
_cell.length_b   1.000
_cell.length_c   1.000
_cell.angle_alpha   90.00
_cell.angle_beta   90.00
_cell.angle_gamma   90.00
#
_symmetry.space_group_name_H-M   'P 1'
#
loop_
_entity.id
_entity.type
_entity.pdbx_description
1 polymer ?
#
loop_
_entity_poly.entity_id
_entity_poly.type
_entity_poly.pdbx_seq_one_letter_code
_entity_poly.pdbx_strand_id
1 'polypeptide(L)'
;MEDIVPMIGQEMQRISDKYFTTEPLRGYAKSFIREKQAESMRFGLLTVLHYRMFGGDSGPICQAAAAVELFILASDILDDLQDGDAPHQAWSQVPPAAAMQTAASLIVLSQQAMLELEFGQAGLLRVVQMMNGQLLKAANGQMLDLMNAVTDEDSYIAMVRHKSAALIVMACMTGVMLAGREWHPIVAEYAEEVGMAAQIKNDIRDLLRWDDKNDFILRKKTLLTLFLLEEIAEGDEWIKDYFEGRLQAEDVAGRQQMLEEACDRTGAALYGSVRMRMHFNRFQELLDEVPEAALAKDKLLQIFSS
;
A
#
# COMPACT_ATOMS: atom_id res chain seq x y z
N MET A 1 14.69 8.98 -16.43
CA MET A 1 13.94 8.42 -15.27
C MET A 1 13.59 6.97 -15.53
N GLU A 2 13.44 6.58 -16.81
CA GLU A 2 13.33 5.18 -17.27
C GLU A 2 14.44 4.26 -16.72
N ASP A 3 15.63 4.79 -16.42
CA ASP A 3 16.73 3.98 -15.84
C ASP A 3 16.70 3.80 -14.30
N ILE A 4 15.74 4.41 -13.58
CA ILE A 4 15.78 4.40 -12.10
C ILE A 4 15.22 3.10 -11.52
N VAL A 5 14.14 2.58 -12.11
CA VAL A 5 13.49 1.34 -11.65
C VAL A 5 14.49 0.17 -11.66
N PRO A 6 15.22 -0.11 -12.77
CA PRO A 6 16.27 -1.13 -12.76
C PRO A 6 17.36 -0.90 -11.70
N MET A 7 17.75 0.35 -11.44
CA MET A 7 18.76 0.67 -10.42
C MET A 7 18.25 0.38 -9.00
N ILE A 8 17.00 0.73 -8.68
CA ILE A 8 16.38 0.40 -7.39
C ILE A 8 16.39 -1.12 -7.19
N GLY A 9 15.98 -1.88 -8.20
CA GLY A 9 15.98 -3.33 -8.14
C GLY A 9 17.38 -3.91 -7.92
N GLN A 10 18.40 -3.40 -8.61
CA GLN A 10 19.79 -3.82 -8.42
C GLN A 10 20.28 -3.52 -6.99
N GLU A 11 19.92 -2.36 -6.44
CA GLU A 11 20.25 -2.01 -5.05
C GLU A 11 19.55 -2.94 -4.04
N MET A 12 18.27 -3.30 -4.24
CA MET A 12 17.58 -4.29 -3.38
C MET A 12 18.32 -5.62 -3.35
N GLN A 13 18.74 -6.13 -4.52
CA GLN A 13 19.51 -7.37 -4.63
C GLN A 13 20.87 -7.24 -3.94
N ARG A 14 21.59 -6.13 -4.16
CA ARG A 14 22.90 -5.87 -3.55
C ARG A 14 22.83 -5.80 -2.01
N ILE A 15 21.83 -5.10 -1.48
CA ILE A 15 21.56 -4.99 -0.04
C ILE A 15 21.24 -6.39 0.52
N SER A 16 20.35 -7.14 -0.11
CA SER A 16 20.01 -8.51 0.30
C SER A 16 21.23 -9.43 0.31
N ASP A 17 22.05 -9.41 -0.74
CA ASP A 17 23.23 -10.27 -0.86
C ASP A 17 24.31 -9.97 0.18
N LYS A 18 24.39 -8.72 0.64
CA LYS A 18 25.31 -8.29 1.70
C LYS A 18 24.99 -8.95 3.04
N TYR A 19 23.71 -9.12 3.39
CA TYR A 19 23.28 -9.55 4.73
C TYR A 19 22.78 -10.98 4.81
N PHE A 20 22.09 -11.47 3.77
CA PHE A 20 21.55 -12.82 3.77
C PHE A 20 22.59 -13.78 3.20
N THR A 21 23.34 -14.44 4.08
CA THR A 21 24.47 -15.30 3.71
C THR A 21 24.15 -16.79 3.66
N THR A 22 23.03 -17.20 4.24
CA THR A 22 22.67 -18.60 4.46
C THR A 22 21.48 -18.99 3.60
N GLU A 23 21.57 -20.13 2.93
CA GLU A 23 20.39 -20.78 2.33
C GLU A 23 19.56 -21.44 3.44
N PRO A 24 18.22 -21.35 3.41
CA PRO A 24 17.38 -20.96 2.26
C PRO A 24 16.99 -19.46 2.20
N LEU A 25 17.32 -18.67 3.22
CA LEU A 25 16.87 -17.27 3.32
C LEU A 25 17.33 -16.42 2.12
N ARG A 26 18.59 -16.59 1.70
CA ARG A 26 19.14 -15.90 0.53
C ARG A 26 18.33 -16.21 -0.74
N GLY A 27 18.06 -17.49 -1.01
CA GLY A 27 17.27 -17.92 -2.16
C GLY A 27 15.86 -17.32 -2.17
N TYR A 28 15.15 -17.38 -1.04
CA TYR A 28 13.80 -16.82 -0.94
C TYR A 28 13.78 -15.30 -1.13
N ALA A 29 14.65 -14.56 -0.43
CA ALA A 29 14.72 -13.10 -0.58
C ALA A 29 15.00 -12.69 -2.03
N LYS A 30 15.92 -13.38 -2.72
CA LYS A 30 16.20 -13.13 -4.14
C LYS A 30 14.98 -13.36 -5.02
N SER A 31 14.24 -14.44 -4.78
CA SER A 31 13.03 -14.77 -5.53
C SER A 31 11.98 -13.69 -5.37
N PHE A 32 11.68 -13.30 -4.13
CA PHE A 32 10.65 -12.30 -3.82
C PHE A 32 11.02 -10.91 -4.37
N ILE A 33 12.30 -10.53 -4.28
CA ILE A 33 12.77 -9.26 -4.88
C ILE A 33 12.62 -9.27 -6.41
N ARG A 34 12.88 -10.40 -7.08
CA ARG A 34 12.71 -10.48 -8.54
C ARG A 34 11.25 -10.34 -8.97
N GLU A 35 10.33 -10.91 -8.21
CA GLU A 35 8.90 -10.73 -8.45
C GLU A 35 8.49 -9.28 -8.26
N LYS A 36 8.93 -8.64 -7.16
CA LYS A 36 8.69 -7.20 -6.93
C LYS A 36 9.24 -6.31 -8.05
N GLN A 37 10.37 -6.68 -8.65
CA GLN A 37 10.96 -5.98 -9.79
C GLN A 37 10.16 -6.13 -11.09
N ALA A 38 9.45 -7.25 -11.25
CA ALA A 38 8.55 -7.47 -12.38
C ALA A 38 7.22 -6.73 -12.21
N GLU A 39 6.87 -6.39 -10.96
CA GLU A 39 5.75 -5.53 -10.59
C GLU A 39 6.14 -4.03 -10.57
N SER A 40 5.30 -3.21 -9.94
CA SER A 40 5.52 -1.77 -9.77
C SER A 40 6.36 -1.47 -8.52
N MET A 41 7.51 -0.82 -8.72
CA MET A 41 8.33 -0.21 -7.66
C MET A 41 7.92 1.25 -7.42
N ARG A 42 6.62 1.48 -7.22
CA ARG A 42 6.04 2.83 -7.08
C ARG A 42 6.56 3.58 -5.86
N PHE A 43 6.83 2.93 -4.74
CA PHE A 43 7.22 3.63 -3.50
C PHE A 43 8.67 4.11 -3.58
N GLY A 44 9.55 3.34 -4.19
CA GLY A 44 10.90 3.75 -4.53
C GLY A 44 10.89 4.92 -5.51
N LEU A 45 10.02 4.89 -6.54
CA LEU A 45 9.83 6.01 -7.45
C LEU A 45 9.34 7.28 -6.74
N LEU A 46 8.36 7.17 -5.84
CA LEU A 46 7.89 8.28 -5.03
C LEU A 46 9.02 8.86 -4.18
N THR A 47 9.83 8.01 -3.55
CA THR A 47 10.99 8.44 -2.76
C THR A 47 11.97 9.26 -3.61
N VAL A 48 12.33 8.77 -4.80
CA VAL A 48 13.26 9.45 -5.71
C VAL A 48 12.68 10.76 -6.24
N LEU A 49 11.39 10.77 -6.60
CA LEU A 49 10.72 11.95 -7.13
C LEU A 49 10.70 13.07 -6.09
N HIS A 50 10.28 12.77 -4.86
CA HIS A 50 10.24 13.76 -3.79
C HIS A 50 11.63 14.24 -3.41
N TYR A 51 12.64 13.36 -3.40
CA TYR A 51 14.03 13.79 -3.21
C TYR A 51 14.45 14.85 -4.24
N ARG A 52 14.15 14.62 -5.52
CA ARG A 52 14.52 15.54 -6.60
C ARG A 52 13.70 16.84 -6.60
N MET A 53 12.40 16.75 -6.30
CA MET A 53 11.52 17.93 -6.16
C MET A 53 12.10 18.94 -5.17
N PHE A 54 12.63 18.43 -4.05
CA PHE A 54 13.15 19.28 -2.97
C PHE A 54 14.64 19.63 -3.10
N GLY A 55 15.24 19.39 -4.28
CA GLY A 55 16.60 19.82 -4.63
C GLY A 55 17.69 18.79 -4.39
N GLY A 56 17.33 17.53 -4.10
CA GLY A 56 18.29 16.44 -3.96
C GLY A 56 18.88 15.99 -5.29
N ASP A 57 20.21 15.86 -5.34
CA ASP A 57 20.99 15.50 -6.54
C ASP A 57 22.00 14.35 -6.30
N SER A 58 22.01 13.74 -5.12
CA SER A 58 22.99 12.74 -4.71
C SER A 58 22.69 11.32 -5.24
N GLY A 59 23.75 10.55 -5.48
CA GLY A 59 23.72 9.17 -5.98
C GLY A 59 23.09 8.10 -5.07
N PRO A 60 23.20 8.15 -3.73
CA PRO A 60 22.64 7.13 -2.84
C PRO A 60 21.11 7.09 -2.76
N ILE A 61 20.38 7.95 -3.47
CA ILE A 61 18.91 7.95 -3.45
C ILE A 61 18.31 6.63 -3.96
N CYS A 62 18.97 5.95 -4.90
CA CYS A 62 18.51 4.63 -5.35
C CYS A 62 18.63 3.57 -4.24
N GLN A 63 19.64 3.66 -3.38
CA GLN A 63 19.79 2.77 -2.22
C GLN A 63 18.70 3.06 -1.16
N ALA A 64 18.36 4.33 -0.93
CA ALA A 64 17.27 4.71 -0.05
C ALA A 64 15.91 4.23 -0.58
N ALA A 65 15.66 4.41 -1.88
CA ALA A 65 14.47 3.90 -2.54
C ALA A 65 14.37 2.37 -2.51
N ALA A 66 15.50 1.67 -2.65
CA ALA A 66 15.56 0.22 -2.47
C ALA A 66 15.23 -0.20 -1.04
N ALA A 67 15.71 0.54 -0.03
CA ALA A 67 15.34 0.28 1.36
C ALA A 67 13.84 0.46 1.61
N VAL A 68 13.22 1.51 1.04
CA VAL A 68 11.77 1.70 1.07
C VAL A 68 11.05 0.51 0.42
N GLU A 69 11.45 0.10 -0.79
CA GLU A 69 10.83 -1.04 -1.49
C GLU A 69 11.03 -2.39 -0.77
N LEU A 70 12.15 -2.59 -0.08
CA LEU A 70 12.37 -3.79 0.74
C LEU A 70 11.35 -3.88 1.89
N PHE A 71 11.00 -2.74 2.50
CA PHE A 71 9.93 -2.71 3.49
C PHE A 71 8.57 -2.98 2.85
N ILE A 72 8.26 -2.34 1.72
CA ILE A 72 6.98 -2.54 1.02
C ILE A 72 6.81 -4.00 0.63
N LEU A 73 7.83 -4.63 0.06
CA LEU A 73 7.84 -6.06 -0.23
C LEU A 73 7.56 -6.90 1.02
N ALA A 74 8.18 -6.56 2.15
CA ALA A 74 7.91 -7.27 3.40
C ALA A 74 6.45 -7.10 3.87
N SER A 75 5.89 -5.90 3.71
CA SER A 75 4.49 -5.61 4.04
C SER A 75 3.54 -6.38 3.14
N ASP A 76 3.79 -6.42 1.83
CA ASP A 76 2.98 -7.15 0.85
C ASP A 76 2.98 -8.65 1.15
N ILE A 77 4.16 -9.25 1.42
CA ILE A 77 4.26 -10.66 1.81
C ILE A 77 3.44 -10.94 3.08
N LEU A 78 3.51 -10.06 4.09
CA LEU A 78 2.76 -10.27 5.34
C LEU A 78 1.25 -10.10 5.15
N ASP A 79 0.81 -9.13 4.33
CA ASP A 79 -0.61 -8.91 4.02
C ASP A 79 -1.19 -10.13 3.30
N ASP A 80 -0.54 -10.60 2.24
CA ASP A 80 -0.98 -11.77 1.47
C ASP A 80 -1.01 -13.05 2.33
N LEU A 81 -0.02 -13.26 3.21
CA LEU A 81 -0.01 -14.41 4.12
C LEU A 81 -1.13 -14.34 5.17
N GLN A 82 -1.54 -13.14 5.58
CA GLN A 82 -2.60 -12.93 6.56
C GLN A 82 -4.00 -13.04 5.93
N ASP A 83 -4.16 -12.48 4.74
CA ASP A 83 -5.41 -12.52 3.98
C ASP A 83 -5.64 -13.90 3.34
N GLY A 84 -4.57 -14.64 3.04
CA GLY A 84 -4.65 -15.93 2.35
C GLY A 84 -5.07 -15.79 0.89
N ASP A 85 -4.93 -14.60 0.32
CA ASP A 85 -5.11 -14.30 -1.10
C ASP A 85 -3.73 -14.16 -1.78
N ALA A 86 -3.69 -14.09 -3.11
CA ALA A 86 -2.45 -14.16 -3.91
C ALA A 86 -1.72 -15.53 -3.93
N PRO A 87 -2.41 -16.63 -4.32
CA PRO A 87 -1.80 -17.96 -4.38
C PRO A 87 -0.69 -18.08 -5.44
N HIS A 88 -0.60 -17.15 -6.39
CA HIS A 88 0.37 -17.18 -7.49
C HIS A 88 1.72 -16.53 -7.16
N GLN A 89 1.78 -15.73 -6.09
CA GLN A 89 3.00 -15.04 -5.67
C GLN A 89 4.06 -16.03 -5.17
N ALA A 90 5.36 -15.77 -5.41
CA ALA A 90 6.42 -16.70 -5.02
C ALA A 90 6.49 -16.93 -3.51
N TRP A 91 6.08 -15.96 -2.68
CA TRP A 91 6.01 -16.15 -1.23
C TRP A 91 4.88 -17.09 -0.80
N SER A 92 3.83 -17.23 -1.60
CA SER A 92 2.75 -18.20 -1.41
C SER A 92 3.12 -19.61 -1.91
N GLN A 93 4.22 -19.74 -2.66
CA GLN A 93 4.73 -21.01 -3.22
C GLN A 93 5.79 -21.69 -2.34
N VAL A 94 6.09 -21.14 -1.17
CA VAL A 94 7.07 -21.69 -0.20
C VAL A 94 6.37 -21.99 1.14
N PRO A 95 7.02 -22.73 2.07
CA PRO A 95 6.43 -22.96 3.39
C PRO A 95 6.09 -21.63 4.09
N PRO A 96 4.89 -21.45 4.67
CA PRO A 96 4.46 -20.18 5.28
C PRO A 96 5.43 -19.64 6.34
N ALA A 97 6.04 -20.53 7.14
CA ALA A 97 7.06 -20.17 8.12
C ALA A 97 8.31 -19.53 7.48
N ALA A 98 8.69 -19.98 6.29
CA ALA A 98 9.84 -19.45 5.56
C ALA A 98 9.51 -18.09 4.91
N ALA A 99 8.32 -17.93 4.34
CA ALA A 99 7.84 -16.65 3.82
C ALA A 99 7.78 -15.59 4.93
N MET A 100 7.15 -15.93 6.07
CA MET A 100 7.08 -15.06 7.24
C MET A 100 8.46 -14.69 7.79
N GLN A 101 9.38 -15.65 7.91
CA GLN A 101 10.75 -15.37 8.35
C GLN A 101 11.49 -14.44 7.37
N THR A 102 11.27 -14.63 6.06
CA THR A 102 11.90 -13.79 5.03
C THR A 102 11.35 -12.36 5.10
N ALA A 103 10.03 -12.19 5.22
CA ALA A 103 9.40 -10.87 5.38
C ALA A 103 9.90 -10.15 6.64
N ALA A 104 9.93 -10.83 7.80
CA ALA A 104 10.48 -10.27 9.03
C ALA A 104 11.94 -9.82 8.87
N SER A 105 12.74 -10.59 8.12
CA SER A 105 14.14 -10.26 7.85
C SER A 105 14.28 -9.05 6.91
N LEU A 106 13.39 -8.90 5.93
CA LEU A 106 13.35 -7.77 4.99
C LEU A 106 13.00 -6.45 5.69
N ILE A 107 12.14 -6.47 6.73
CA ILE A 107 11.86 -5.29 7.56
C ILE A 107 13.14 -4.78 8.23
N VAL A 108 13.88 -5.66 8.89
CA VAL A 108 15.15 -5.31 9.55
C VAL A 108 16.18 -4.86 8.51
N LEU A 109 16.24 -5.52 7.36
CA LEU A 109 17.14 -5.18 6.28
C LEU A 109 16.87 -3.77 5.72
N SER A 110 15.60 -3.39 5.55
CA SER A 110 15.20 -2.05 5.12
C SER A 110 15.74 -0.97 6.08
N GLN A 111 15.53 -1.16 7.39
CA GLN A 111 16.01 -0.23 8.41
C GLN A 111 17.53 -0.13 8.42
N GLN A 112 18.21 -1.27 8.36
CA GLN A 112 19.66 -1.32 8.29
C GLN A 112 20.19 -0.62 7.04
N ALA A 113 19.57 -0.83 5.88
CA ALA A 113 19.97 -0.21 4.62
C ALA A 113 19.83 1.32 4.65
N MET A 114 18.79 1.85 5.31
CA MET A 114 18.63 3.30 5.52
C MET A 114 19.72 3.89 6.42
N LEU A 115 20.13 3.17 7.47
CA LEU A 115 21.17 3.63 8.40
C LEU A 115 22.57 3.65 7.77
N GLU A 116 22.81 2.88 6.72
CA GLU A 116 24.08 2.80 6.01
C GLU A 116 24.24 3.79 4.87
N LEU A 117 23.23 4.62 4.59
CA LEU A 117 23.32 5.59 3.52
C LEU A 117 24.38 6.65 3.81
N GLU A 118 25.02 7.16 2.77
CA GLU A 118 26.03 8.22 2.86
C GLU A 118 25.39 9.63 2.93
N PHE A 119 24.51 9.84 3.91
CA PHE A 119 23.96 11.17 4.26
C PHE A 119 24.41 11.59 5.66
N GLY A 120 24.10 12.83 6.04
CA GLY A 120 24.37 13.32 7.40
C GLY A 120 23.68 12.46 8.47
N GLN A 121 24.45 11.94 9.41
CA GLN A 121 24.00 10.99 10.46
C GLN A 121 22.74 11.45 11.21
N ALA A 122 22.69 12.74 11.62
CA ALA A 122 21.52 13.28 12.31
C ALA A 122 20.28 13.35 11.40
N GLY A 123 20.45 13.59 10.09
CA GLY A 123 19.38 13.56 9.11
C GLY A 123 18.83 12.15 8.92
N LEU A 124 19.72 11.16 8.77
CA LEU A 124 19.34 9.75 8.64
C LEU A 124 18.57 9.23 9.85
N LEU A 125 19.02 9.57 11.05
CA LEU A 125 18.29 9.17 12.26
C LEU A 125 16.85 9.73 12.26
N ARG A 126 16.66 10.99 11.85
CA ARG A 126 15.32 11.59 11.73
C ARG A 126 14.48 10.90 10.65
N VAL A 127 15.08 10.54 9.51
CA VAL A 127 14.39 9.80 8.44
C VAL A 127 13.95 8.42 8.94
N VAL A 128 14.84 7.66 9.57
CA VAL A 128 14.52 6.32 10.11
C VAL A 128 13.46 6.40 11.22
N GLN A 129 13.53 7.41 12.09
CA GLN A 129 12.48 7.68 13.09
C GLN A 129 11.12 7.97 12.44
N MET A 130 11.08 8.83 11.42
CA MET A 130 9.87 9.14 10.67
C MET A 130 9.31 7.89 9.99
N MET A 131 10.17 7.14 9.28
CA MET A 131 9.78 5.89 8.62
C MET A 131 9.15 4.94 9.63
N ASN A 132 9.89 4.57 10.69
CA ASN A 132 9.38 3.66 11.71
C ASN A 132 8.08 4.16 12.36
N GLY A 133 7.90 5.46 12.56
CA GLY A 133 6.65 6.04 13.02
C GLY A 133 5.48 5.78 12.07
N GLN A 134 5.67 5.98 10.76
CA GLN A 134 4.65 5.67 9.75
C GLN A 134 4.40 4.16 9.62
N LEU A 135 5.43 3.32 9.77
CA LEU A 135 5.27 1.86 9.76
C LEU A 135 4.47 1.36 10.96
N LEU A 136 4.70 1.94 12.15
CA LEU A 136 3.89 1.65 13.33
C LEU A 136 2.45 2.13 13.14
N LYS A 137 2.25 3.30 12.53
CA LYS A 137 0.91 3.78 12.13
C LYS A 137 0.23 2.75 11.23
N ALA A 138 0.90 2.34 10.13
CA ALA A 138 0.45 1.31 9.18
C ALA A 138 0.06 -0.01 9.88
N ALA A 139 0.86 -0.47 10.85
CA ALA A 139 0.58 -1.69 11.60
C ALA A 139 -0.69 -1.60 12.46
N ASN A 140 -1.03 -0.42 12.98
CA ASN A 140 -2.29 -0.22 13.70
C ASN A 140 -3.50 -0.31 12.76
N GLY A 141 -3.44 0.29 11.57
CA GLY A 141 -4.50 0.15 10.57
C GLY A 141 -4.63 -1.28 10.05
N GLN A 142 -3.51 -1.97 9.81
CA GLN A 142 -3.50 -3.39 9.44
C GLN A 142 -4.27 -4.24 10.45
N MET A 143 -4.03 -4.03 11.75
CA MET A 143 -4.72 -4.79 12.79
C MET A 143 -6.23 -4.53 12.79
N LEU A 144 -6.66 -3.29 12.58
CA LEU A 144 -8.09 -2.95 12.48
C LEU A 144 -8.75 -3.61 11.27
N ASP A 145 -8.05 -3.66 10.13
CA ASP A 145 -8.52 -4.33 8.91
C ASP A 145 -8.64 -5.85 9.10
N LEU A 146 -7.58 -6.50 9.63
CA LEU A 146 -7.58 -7.94 9.91
C LEU A 146 -8.68 -8.36 10.88
N MET A 147 -8.92 -7.56 11.92
CA MET A 147 -9.98 -7.83 12.90
C MET A 147 -11.37 -7.45 12.38
N ASN A 148 -11.46 -6.92 11.15
CA ASN A 148 -12.68 -6.42 10.54
C ASN A 148 -13.45 -5.48 11.48
N ALA A 149 -12.69 -4.64 12.19
CA ALA A 149 -13.13 -3.87 13.36
C ALA A 149 -13.81 -2.54 12.99
N VAL A 150 -13.83 -2.20 11.70
CA VAL A 150 -14.57 -1.06 11.16
C VAL A 150 -16.07 -1.25 11.38
N THR A 151 -16.79 -0.17 11.68
CA THR A 151 -18.24 -0.19 11.96
C THR A 151 -19.03 0.79 11.11
N ASP A 152 -18.37 1.79 10.58
CA ASP A 152 -18.94 2.90 9.84
C ASP A 152 -17.87 3.47 8.89
N GLU A 153 -18.29 4.44 8.11
CA GLU A 153 -17.39 5.12 7.19
C GLU A 153 -16.22 5.83 7.87
N ASP A 154 -16.44 6.53 8.98
CA ASP A 154 -15.39 7.31 9.63
C ASP A 154 -14.26 6.38 10.15
N SER A 155 -14.63 5.24 10.72
CA SER A 155 -13.70 4.19 11.13
C SER A 155 -13.01 3.52 9.94
N TYR A 156 -13.69 3.35 8.79
CA TYR A 156 -13.05 2.89 7.55
C TYR A 156 -11.98 3.89 7.09
N ILE A 157 -12.33 5.18 7.02
CA ILE A 157 -11.42 6.24 6.58
C ILE A 157 -10.21 6.32 7.52
N ALA A 158 -10.43 6.24 8.83
CA ALA A 158 -9.35 6.22 9.82
C ALA A 158 -8.45 4.99 9.67
N MET A 159 -9.02 3.81 9.42
CA MET A 159 -8.27 2.58 9.18
C MET A 159 -7.37 2.72 7.95
N VAL A 160 -7.91 3.15 6.81
CA VAL A 160 -7.13 3.31 5.56
C VAL A 160 -6.03 4.35 5.73
N ARG A 161 -6.34 5.48 6.37
CA ARG A 161 -5.36 6.52 6.75
C ARG A 161 -4.21 5.95 7.57
N HIS A 162 -4.49 4.95 8.40
CA HIS A 162 -3.54 4.28 9.27
C HIS A 162 -3.06 2.94 8.72
N LYS A 163 -3.35 2.60 7.46
CA LYS A 163 -2.88 1.38 6.79
C LYS A 163 -2.06 1.79 5.56
N SER A 164 -2.68 1.76 4.38
CA SER A 164 -2.04 1.96 3.09
C SER A 164 -1.59 3.40 2.85
N ALA A 165 -2.36 4.40 3.30
CA ALA A 165 -2.00 5.81 3.11
C ALA A 165 -0.71 6.19 3.86
N ALA A 166 -0.51 5.63 5.07
CA ALA A 166 0.70 5.88 5.88
C ALA A 166 1.99 5.43 5.15
N LEU A 167 1.92 4.37 4.34
CA LEU A 167 3.07 3.88 3.56
C LEU A 167 3.43 4.83 2.41
N ILE A 168 2.43 5.45 1.77
CA ILE A 168 2.66 6.45 0.71
C ILE A 168 3.27 7.72 1.31
N VAL A 169 2.74 8.17 2.46
CA VAL A 169 3.34 9.27 3.24
C VAL A 169 4.79 8.97 3.60
N MET A 170 5.09 7.75 4.07
CA MET A 170 6.45 7.32 4.39
C MET A 170 7.41 7.45 3.21
N ALA A 171 7.01 6.95 2.03
CA ALA A 171 7.84 7.01 0.83
C ALA A 171 8.09 8.45 0.37
N CYS A 172 7.03 9.27 0.30
CA CYS A 172 7.13 10.68 -0.11
C CYS A 172 8.04 11.45 0.85
N MET A 173 7.79 11.33 2.15
CA MET A 173 8.52 12.05 3.19
C MET A 173 9.97 11.59 3.36
N THR A 174 10.27 10.32 3.05
CA THR A 174 11.66 9.84 2.98
C THR A 174 12.45 10.66 1.95
N GLY A 175 11.89 10.87 0.76
CA GLY A 175 12.51 11.69 -0.28
C GLY A 175 12.70 13.15 0.17
N VAL A 176 11.65 13.78 0.70
CA VAL A 176 11.69 15.17 1.20
C VAL A 176 12.79 15.35 2.24
N MET A 177 12.84 14.47 3.24
CA MET A 177 13.77 14.61 4.36
C MET A 177 15.21 14.29 3.97
N LEU A 178 15.44 13.34 3.05
CA LEU A 178 16.77 13.08 2.50
C LEU A 178 17.31 14.25 1.67
N ALA A 179 16.44 15.07 1.08
CA ALA A 179 16.82 16.33 0.41
C ALA A 179 17.20 17.44 1.42
N GLY A 180 17.30 17.13 2.71
CA GLY A 180 17.70 18.07 3.76
C GLY A 180 16.56 18.97 4.25
N ARG A 181 15.31 18.67 3.88
CA ARG A 181 14.11 19.38 4.36
C ARG A 181 13.57 18.74 5.63
N GLU A 182 12.74 19.49 6.35
CA GLU A 182 11.98 18.95 7.46
C GLU A 182 10.67 18.33 6.97
N TRP A 183 9.83 17.87 7.89
CA TRP A 183 8.50 17.39 7.56
C TRP A 183 7.70 18.46 6.81
N HIS A 184 7.14 18.09 5.65
CA HIS A 184 6.39 19.00 4.81
C HIS A 184 4.89 18.66 4.91
N PRO A 185 4.07 19.48 5.59
CA PRO A 185 2.69 19.13 5.91
C PRO A 185 1.81 18.93 4.67
N ILE A 186 1.92 19.80 3.67
CA ILE A 186 1.13 19.68 2.41
C ILE A 186 1.50 18.41 1.63
N VAL A 187 2.79 18.02 1.62
CA VAL A 187 3.24 16.77 0.98
C VAL A 187 2.66 15.55 1.67
N ALA A 188 2.70 15.56 3.01
CA ALA A 188 2.11 14.48 3.77
C ALA A 188 0.58 14.40 3.58
N GLU A 189 -0.10 15.54 3.54
CA GLU A 189 -1.56 15.60 3.31
C GLU A 189 -1.92 15.07 1.92
N TYR A 190 -1.27 15.54 0.85
CA TYR A 190 -1.60 15.05 -0.49
C TYR A 190 -1.24 13.57 -0.67
N ALA A 191 -0.17 13.10 -0.01
CA ALA A 191 0.25 11.70 -0.04
C ALA A 191 -0.77 10.81 0.68
N GLU A 192 -1.39 11.33 1.75
CA GLU A 192 -2.48 10.66 2.44
C GLU A 192 -3.73 10.60 1.55
N GLU A 193 -4.15 11.72 0.96
CA GLU A 193 -5.31 11.82 0.07
C GLU A 193 -5.23 10.87 -1.13
N VAL A 194 -4.07 10.82 -1.80
CA VAL A 194 -3.90 9.91 -2.92
C VAL A 194 -3.83 8.44 -2.48
N GLY A 195 -3.38 8.18 -1.25
CA GLY A 195 -3.45 6.86 -0.63
C GLY A 195 -4.87 6.42 -0.32
N MET A 196 -5.71 7.35 0.15
CA MET A 196 -7.15 7.11 0.33
C MET A 196 -7.81 6.76 -1.01
N ALA A 197 -7.56 7.55 -2.05
CA ALA A 197 -8.09 7.30 -3.38
C ALA A 197 -7.66 5.94 -3.95
N ALA A 198 -6.38 5.57 -3.77
CA ALA A 198 -5.84 4.30 -4.22
C ALA A 198 -6.48 3.10 -3.50
N GLN A 199 -6.70 3.19 -2.18
CA GLN A 199 -7.37 2.12 -1.44
C GLN A 199 -8.82 1.96 -1.90
N ILE A 200 -9.60 3.05 -2.01
CA ILE A 200 -10.98 2.96 -2.44
C ILE A 200 -11.07 2.40 -3.88
N LYS A 201 -10.11 2.75 -4.76
CA LYS A 201 -10.01 2.15 -6.11
C LYS A 201 -9.79 0.63 -6.05
N ASN A 202 -8.95 0.15 -5.12
CA ASN A 202 -8.74 -1.29 -4.92
C ASN A 202 -10.03 -1.96 -4.41
N ASP A 203 -10.67 -1.40 -3.39
CA ASP A 203 -11.91 -1.96 -2.83
C ASP A 203 -13.03 -2.03 -3.89
N ILE A 204 -13.14 -1.03 -4.79
CA ILE A 204 -14.08 -1.07 -5.93
C ILE A 204 -13.80 -2.24 -6.87
N ARG A 205 -12.52 -2.47 -7.17
CA ARG A 205 -12.10 -3.58 -8.03
C ARG A 205 -12.38 -4.93 -7.34
N ASP A 206 -12.09 -5.03 -6.05
CA ASP A 206 -12.07 -6.28 -5.31
C ASP A 206 -13.45 -6.70 -4.78
N LEU A 207 -14.45 -5.79 -4.78
CA LEU A 207 -15.84 -6.12 -4.43
C LEU A 207 -16.48 -7.16 -5.35
N LEU A 208 -16.20 -7.10 -6.66
CA LEU A 208 -16.85 -7.93 -7.69
C LEU A 208 -15.87 -8.87 -8.42
N ARG A 209 -14.66 -9.04 -7.90
CA ARG A 209 -13.63 -9.89 -8.51
C ARG A 209 -13.70 -11.31 -7.95
N TRP A 210 -14.49 -12.17 -8.57
CA TRP A 210 -14.76 -13.55 -8.10
C TRP A 210 -13.66 -14.57 -8.43
N ASP A 211 -12.70 -14.23 -9.28
CA ASP A 211 -11.63 -15.11 -9.77
C ASP A 211 -10.31 -15.01 -8.98
N ASP A 212 -10.22 -14.11 -8.00
CA ASP A 212 -9.01 -13.86 -7.20
C ASP A 212 -9.39 -13.38 -5.78
N LYS A 213 -8.89 -12.21 -5.33
CA LYS A 213 -9.32 -11.53 -4.09
C LYS A 213 -10.74 -11.00 -4.23
N ASN A 214 -11.63 -11.45 -3.34
CA ASN A 214 -13.00 -10.99 -3.27
C ASN A 214 -13.37 -10.52 -1.86
N ASP A 215 -13.47 -9.20 -1.68
CA ASP A 215 -13.76 -8.58 -0.38
C ASP A 215 -15.12 -9.00 0.17
N PHE A 216 -16.10 -9.24 -0.71
CA PHE A 216 -17.43 -9.71 -0.29
C PHE A 216 -17.35 -11.11 0.31
N ILE A 217 -16.68 -12.07 -0.37
CA ILE A 217 -16.53 -13.45 0.13
C ILE A 217 -15.74 -13.50 1.44
N LEU A 218 -14.77 -12.60 1.61
CA LEU A 218 -14.02 -12.45 2.86
C LEU A 218 -14.78 -11.67 3.95
N ARG A 219 -16.00 -11.19 3.65
CA ARG A 219 -16.82 -10.33 4.53
C ARG A 219 -16.07 -9.07 4.99
N LYS A 220 -15.14 -8.57 4.18
CA LYS A 220 -14.37 -7.37 4.49
C LYS A 220 -15.29 -6.16 4.53
N LYS A 221 -15.15 -5.36 5.59
CA LYS A 221 -15.88 -4.10 5.76
C LYS A 221 -15.10 -2.98 5.10
N THR A 222 -15.33 -2.84 3.80
CA THR A 222 -14.85 -1.71 3.00
C THR A 222 -15.90 -0.62 2.96
N LEU A 223 -15.54 0.55 2.43
CA LEU A 223 -16.50 1.64 2.22
C LEU A 223 -17.76 1.18 1.47
N LEU A 224 -17.56 0.30 0.48
CA LEU A 224 -18.61 -0.18 -0.41
C LEU A 224 -19.54 -1.17 0.29
N THR A 225 -18.97 -2.12 1.05
CA THR A 225 -19.79 -3.12 1.76
C THR A 225 -20.54 -2.48 2.92
N LEU A 226 -19.96 -1.49 3.60
CA LEU A 226 -20.67 -0.71 4.62
C LEU A 226 -21.85 0.04 4.02
N PHE A 227 -21.64 0.76 2.91
CA PHE A 227 -22.70 1.48 2.23
C PHE A 227 -23.80 0.53 1.70
N LEU A 228 -23.39 -0.61 1.11
CA LEU A 228 -24.30 -1.65 0.65
C LEU A 228 -25.14 -2.22 1.80
N LEU A 229 -24.57 -2.39 2.99
CA LEU A 229 -25.26 -2.88 4.18
C LEU A 229 -26.20 -1.85 4.82
N GLU A 230 -25.88 -0.56 4.71
CA GLU A 230 -26.70 0.54 5.21
C GLU A 230 -27.94 0.76 4.32
N GLU A 231 -27.76 0.70 3.00
CA GLU A 231 -28.79 0.99 2.00
C GLU A 231 -29.44 -0.28 1.38
N ILE A 232 -29.50 -1.38 2.13
CA ILE A 232 -30.05 -2.66 1.63
C ILE A 232 -31.49 -2.48 1.14
N ALA A 233 -31.71 -2.83 -0.13
CA ALA A 233 -33.03 -2.86 -0.74
C ALA A 233 -33.85 -4.09 -0.28
N GLU A 234 -35.18 -3.95 -0.33
CA GLU A 234 -36.10 -5.06 -0.11
C GLU A 234 -35.83 -6.18 -1.13
N GLY A 235 -35.53 -7.39 -0.65
CA GLY A 235 -35.10 -8.54 -1.48
C GLY A 235 -33.60 -8.85 -1.45
N ASP A 236 -32.77 -7.92 -0.96
CA ASP A 236 -31.31 -8.09 -0.83
C ASP A 236 -30.86 -8.40 0.62
N GLU A 237 -31.80 -8.73 1.52
CA GLU A 237 -31.52 -9.03 2.94
C GLU A 237 -30.52 -10.18 3.14
N TRP A 238 -30.39 -11.06 2.16
CA TRP A 238 -29.41 -12.15 2.18
C TRP A 238 -27.95 -11.64 2.30
N ILE A 239 -27.67 -10.42 1.82
CA ILE A 239 -26.36 -9.76 1.98
C ILE A 239 -26.09 -9.51 3.47
N LYS A 240 -27.08 -8.95 4.18
CA LYS A 240 -27.01 -8.74 5.62
C LYS A 240 -26.86 -10.05 6.37
N ASP A 241 -27.69 -11.04 6.02
CA ASP A 241 -27.64 -12.36 6.64
C ASP A 241 -26.26 -13.01 6.46
N TYR A 242 -25.62 -12.82 5.30
CA TYR A 242 -24.27 -13.31 5.05
C TYR A 242 -23.22 -12.60 5.90
N PHE A 243 -23.23 -11.27 5.97
CA PHE A 243 -22.29 -10.50 6.79
C PHE A 243 -22.48 -10.73 8.29
N GLU A 244 -23.71 -11.02 8.73
CA GLU A 244 -24.03 -11.37 10.13
C GLU A 244 -23.80 -12.86 10.44
N GLY A 245 -23.32 -13.65 9.46
CA GLY A 245 -22.95 -15.05 9.62
C GLY A 245 -24.13 -16.03 9.68
N ARG A 246 -25.34 -15.58 9.35
CA ARG A 246 -26.53 -16.44 9.19
C ARG A 246 -26.48 -17.28 7.90
N LEU A 247 -25.78 -16.81 6.87
CA LEU A 247 -25.45 -17.58 5.66
C LEU A 247 -23.95 -17.89 5.61
N GLN A 248 -23.58 -19.01 4.99
CA GLN A 248 -22.19 -19.42 4.77
C GLN A 248 -21.73 -19.12 3.34
N ALA A 249 -20.44 -19.28 3.06
CA ALA A 249 -19.87 -18.97 1.74
C ALA A 249 -20.51 -19.80 0.62
N GLU A 250 -20.87 -21.06 0.92
CA GLU A 250 -21.53 -21.98 0.00
C GLU A 250 -22.94 -21.49 -0.40
N ASP A 251 -23.63 -20.79 0.51
CA ASP A 251 -24.98 -20.26 0.27
C ASP A 251 -25.00 -19.08 -0.71
N VAL A 252 -23.85 -18.39 -0.85
CA VAL A 252 -23.68 -17.19 -1.68
C VAL A 252 -22.81 -17.44 -2.91
N ALA A 253 -22.15 -18.58 -3.03
CA ALA A 253 -21.22 -18.90 -4.11
C ALA A 253 -21.80 -18.75 -5.54
N GLY A 254 -23.11 -18.92 -5.70
CA GLY A 254 -23.81 -18.75 -6.98
C GLY A 254 -24.53 -17.41 -7.16
N ARG A 255 -24.34 -16.45 -6.25
CA ARG A 255 -25.10 -15.19 -6.19
C ARG A 255 -24.36 -13.98 -6.76
N GLN A 256 -23.28 -14.19 -7.53
CA GLN A 256 -22.51 -13.10 -8.14
C GLN A 256 -23.40 -12.08 -8.87
N GLN A 257 -24.26 -12.55 -9.78
CA GLN A 257 -25.14 -11.66 -10.53
C GLN A 257 -26.10 -10.90 -9.61
N MET A 258 -26.61 -11.53 -8.54
CA MET A 258 -27.48 -10.86 -7.58
C MET A 258 -26.74 -9.78 -6.79
N LEU A 259 -25.47 -10.01 -6.44
CA LEU A 259 -24.62 -9.02 -5.79
C LEU A 259 -24.34 -7.83 -6.72
N GLU A 260 -24.03 -8.09 -7.99
CA GLU A 260 -23.84 -7.05 -9.00
C GLU A 260 -25.11 -6.19 -9.14
N GLU A 261 -26.28 -6.82 -9.27
CA GLU A 261 -27.57 -6.12 -9.33
C GLU A 261 -27.88 -5.33 -8.05
N ALA A 262 -27.52 -5.85 -6.87
CA ALA A 262 -27.68 -5.14 -5.60
C ALA A 262 -26.75 -3.91 -5.52
N CYS A 263 -25.50 -4.04 -5.98
CA CYS A 263 -24.55 -2.92 -6.07
C CYS A 263 -25.04 -1.84 -7.05
N ASP A 264 -25.66 -2.24 -8.17
CA ASP A 264 -26.24 -1.32 -9.15
C ASP A 264 -27.48 -0.61 -8.59
N ARG A 265 -28.36 -1.34 -7.89
CA ARG A 265 -29.57 -0.77 -7.24
C ARG A 265 -29.22 0.25 -6.16
N THR A 266 -28.28 -0.09 -5.29
CA THR A 266 -27.84 0.78 -4.19
C THR A 266 -26.94 1.92 -4.67
N GLY A 267 -26.24 1.72 -5.79
CA GLY A 267 -25.22 2.64 -6.26
C GLY A 267 -23.92 2.55 -5.46
N ALA A 268 -23.63 1.43 -4.78
CA ALA A 268 -22.44 1.27 -3.95
C ALA A 268 -21.14 1.56 -4.72
N ALA A 269 -20.98 1.03 -5.94
CA ALA A 269 -19.81 1.28 -6.78
C ALA A 269 -19.70 2.76 -7.20
N LEU A 270 -20.84 3.43 -7.45
CA LEU A 270 -20.88 4.86 -7.75
C LEU A 270 -20.48 5.68 -6.52
N TYR A 271 -20.96 5.30 -5.34
CA TYR A 271 -20.60 5.93 -4.07
C TYR A 271 -19.08 5.89 -3.84
N GLY A 272 -18.48 4.70 -3.93
CA GLY A 272 -17.02 4.57 -3.83
C GLY A 272 -16.29 5.37 -4.91
N SER A 273 -16.79 5.40 -6.14
CA SER A 273 -16.19 6.18 -7.23
C SER A 273 -16.21 7.68 -6.96
N VAL A 274 -17.30 8.21 -6.40
CA VAL A 274 -17.40 9.63 -5.98
C VAL A 274 -16.40 9.92 -4.86
N ARG A 275 -16.32 9.05 -3.86
CA ARG A 275 -15.40 9.21 -2.72
C ARG A 275 -13.94 9.13 -3.11
N MET A 276 -13.59 8.17 -3.94
CA MET A 276 -12.27 8.07 -4.56
C MET A 276 -11.92 9.33 -5.35
N ARG A 277 -12.86 9.86 -6.15
CA ARG A 277 -12.65 11.09 -6.92
C ARG A 277 -12.48 12.32 -6.03
N MET A 278 -13.22 12.42 -4.92
CA MET A 278 -13.07 13.52 -3.96
C MET A 278 -11.65 13.56 -3.39
N HIS A 279 -11.15 12.42 -2.90
CA HIS A 279 -9.77 12.30 -2.40
C HIS A 279 -8.73 12.59 -3.50
N PHE A 280 -8.94 12.06 -4.71
CA PHE A 280 -8.02 12.31 -5.82
C PHE A 280 -7.99 13.79 -6.23
N ASN A 281 -9.14 14.47 -6.29
CA ASN A 281 -9.21 15.90 -6.59
C ASN A 281 -8.53 16.72 -5.49
N ARG A 282 -8.73 16.38 -4.22
CA ARG A 282 -8.05 17.03 -3.09
C ARG A 282 -6.53 16.88 -3.18
N PHE A 283 -6.05 15.68 -3.55
CA PHE A 283 -4.64 15.47 -3.87
C PHE A 283 -4.14 16.42 -4.97
N GLN A 284 -4.89 16.60 -6.06
CA GLN A 284 -4.49 17.49 -7.16
C GLN A 284 -4.43 18.96 -6.72
N GLU A 285 -5.41 19.42 -5.92
CA GLU A 285 -5.43 20.77 -5.36
C GLU A 285 -4.20 21.03 -4.48
N LEU A 286 -3.92 20.13 -3.54
CA LEU A 286 -2.76 20.24 -2.64
C LEU A 286 -1.43 20.14 -3.40
N LEU A 287 -1.38 19.32 -4.45
CA LEU A 287 -0.19 19.21 -5.30
C LEU A 287 0.12 20.55 -6.00
N ASP A 288 -0.92 21.30 -6.37
CA ASP A 288 -0.78 22.64 -6.98
C ASP A 288 -0.31 23.72 -6.00
N GLU A 289 -0.45 23.47 -4.70
CA GLU A 289 0.08 24.34 -3.64
C GLU A 289 1.58 24.11 -3.36
N VAL A 290 2.24 23.13 -3.99
CA VAL A 290 3.66 22.81 -3.79
C VAL A 290 4.48 23.23 -5.01
N PRO A 291 5.14 24.41 -4.99
CA PRO A 291 5.92 24.90 -6.13
C PRO A 291 7.02 23.93 -6.58
N GLU A 292 7.66 23.23 -5.64
CA GLU A 292 8.68 22.21 -5.88
C GLU A 292 8.16 21.03 -6.71
N ALA A 293 6.84 20.78 -6.69
CA ALA A 293 6.21 19.70 -7.43
C ALA A 293 5.94 20.05 -8.90
N ALA A 294 6.04 21.33 -9.31
CA ALA A 294 5.65 21.77 -10.65
C ALA A 294 6.33 20.98 -11.79
N LEU A 295 7.61 20.63 -11.64
CA LEU A 295 8.38 19.88 -12.64
C LEU A 295 8.13 18.35 -12.61
N ALA A 296 7.52 17.86 -11.54
CA ALA A 296 7.23 16.43 -11.32
C ALA A 296 5.73 16.11 -11.40
N LYS A 297 4.86 17.12 -11.51
CA LYS A 297 3.40 17.01 -11.44
C LYS A 297 2.85 15.93 -12.37
N ASP A 298 3.16 16.00 -13.66
CA ASP A 298 2.66 15.03 -14.65
C ASP A 298 3.05 13.59 -14.31
N LYS A 299 4.25 13.38 -13.75
CA LYS A 299 4.74 12.06 -13.35
C LYS A 299 4.07 11.55 -12.09
N LEU A 300 3.84 12.42 -11.11
CA LEU A 300 3.07 12.07 -9.92
C LEU A 300 1.64 11.69 -10.31
N LEU A 301 1.00 12.49 -11.17
CA LEU A 301 -0.32 12.16 -11.71
C LEU A 301 -0.30 10.81 -12.44
N GLN A 302 0.71 10.53 -13.25
CA GLN A 302 0.83 9.24 -13.94
C GLN A 302 0.96 8.06 -12.97
N ILE A 303 1.82 8.17 -11.95
CA ILE A 303 2.05 7.13 -10.94
C ILE A 303 0.76 6.82 -10.16
N PHE A 304 -0.04 7.84 -9.88
CA PHE A 304 -1.26 7.68 -9.09
C PHE A 304 -2.52 7.44 -9.92
N SER A 305 -2.46 7.61 -11.25
CA SER A 305 -3.58 7.34 -12.16
C SER A 305 -3.58 5.90 -12.69
N SER A 306 -2.40 5.28 -12.83
CA SER A 306 -2.24 3.86 -13.15
C SER A 306 -2.81 2.98 -12.05
#